data_AF-A0A2E7ZQH6-F1
#
_entry.id   AF-A0A2E7ZQH6-F1
#
_cell.length_a   1.000
_cell.length_b   1.000
_cell.length_c   1.000
_cell.angle_alpha   90.00
_cell.angle_beta   90.00
_cell.angle_gamma   90.00
#
_symmetry.space_group_name_H-M   'P 1'
#
loop_
_entity.id
_entity.type
_entity.pdbx_description
1 polymer ?
#
loop_
_entity_poly.entity_id
_entity_poly.type
_entity_poly.pdbx_seq_one_letter_code
_entity_poly.pdbx_strand_id
1 'polypeptide(L)' 'MASSTSKTVSDVPLSTDHRTMRRILFESFYCDRRSDTFMLHVCMTDYVNANALRSKASPCFKCSTGEEKRVHFAKKG' A
#
# COMPACT_ATOMS: atom_id res chain seq x y z
N MET A 1 23.73 -32.04 -14.43
CA MET A 1 23.73 -30.93 -13.46
C MET A 1 22.87 -29.82 -14.05
N ALA A 2 21.66 -29.60 -13.53
CA ALA A 2 20.72 -28.60 -14.05
C ALA A 2 20.91 -27.27 -13.30
N SER A 3 21.51 -26.28 -13.95
CA SER A 3 21.62 -24.92 -13.42
C SER A 3 20.33 -24.16 -13.67
N SER A 4 19.51 -23.99 -12.64
CA SER A 4 18.36 -23.08 -12.66
C SER A 4 18.87 -21.67 -12.42
N THR A 5 19.03 -20.87 -13.47
CA THR A 5 19.30 -19.44 -13.36
C THR A 5 17.98 -18.71 -13.17
N SER A 6 17.68 -18.36 -11.91
CA SER A 6 16.63 -17.41 -11.56
C SER A 6 16.91 -16.07 -12.25
N LYS A 7 16.04 -15.70 -13.19
CA LYS A 7 16.02 -14.36 -13.78
C LYS A 7 15.48 -13.39 -12.72
N THR A 8 16.38 -12.72 -11.98
CA THR A 8 15.97 -11.61 -11.14
C THR A 8 15.72 -10.40 -12.04
N VAL A 9 14.49 -9.91 -11.96
CA VAL A 9 13.86 -8.93 -12.84
C VAL A 9 14.72 -7.69 -13.00
N SER A 10 14.93 -7.34 -14.26
CA SER A 10 15.63 -6.20 -14.82
C SER A 10 15.52 -4.93 -13.99
N ASP A 11 16.68 -4.33 -13.78
CA ASP A 11 16.95 -2.93 -13.49
C ASP A 11 16.14 -2.00 -14.41
N VAL A 12 14.91 -1.68 -14.01
CA VAL A 12 14.22 -0.49 -14.51
C VAL A 12 14.85 0.70 -13.78
N PRO A 13 15.37 1.73 -14.48
CA PRO A 13 15.91 2.90 -13.83
C PRO A 13 14.79 3.55 -12.99
N LEU A 14 14.87 3.31 -11.68
CA LEU A 14 13.90 3.74 -10.70
C LEU A 14 14.01 5.26 -10.62
N SER A 15 13.10 5.97 -11.31
CA SER A 15 12.96 7.41 -11.11
C SER A 15 12.85 7.67 -9.60
N THR A 16 13.46 8.76 -9.14
CA THR A 16 13.62 9.13 -7.73
C THR A 16 12.30 9.11 -6.93
N ASP A 17 11.18 9.13 -7.66
CA ASP A 17 9.81 9.01 -7.18
C ASP A 17 9.44 7.62 -6.63
N HIS A 18 9.72 6.55 -7.39
CA HIS A 18 9.28 5.20 -7.03
C HIS A 18 9.93 4.67 -5.75
N ARG A 19 11.16 5.09 -5.42
CA ARG A 19 11.84 4.67 -4.18
C ARG A 19 11.17 5.26 -2.95
N THR A 20 10.69 6.50 -3.07
CA THR A 20 9.95 7.20 -2.02
C THR A 20 8.56 6.61 -1.84
N MET A 21 7.86 6.35 -2.95
CA MET A 21 6.58 5.63 -2.97
C MET A 21 6.66 4.27 -2.29
N ARG A 22 7.69 3.49 -2.61
CA ARG A 22 7.89 2.17 -2.03
C ARG A 22 8.01 2.25 -0.51
N ARG A 23 8.76 3.24 0.02
CA ARG A 23 8.89 3.43 1.46
C ARG A 23 7.56 3.79 2.12
N ILE A 24 6.80 4.69 1.51
CA ILE A 24 5.50 5.12 2.05
C ILE A 24 4.53 3.94 2.13
N LEU A 25 4.51 3.05 1.14
CA LEU A 25 3.66 1.84 1.14
C LEU A 25 3.96 0.86 2.28
N PHE A 26 5.19 0.85 2.79
CA PHE A 26 5.58 0.02 3.94
C PHE A 26 5.36 0.70 5.30
N GLU A 27 4.91 1.95 5.33
CA GLU A 27 4.51 2.59 6.58
C GLU A 27 3.31 1.87 7.20
N SER A 28 3.32 1.77 8.53
CA SER A 28 2.16 1.36 9.32
C SER A 28 1.46 2.57 9.93
N PHE A 29 0.18 2.40 10.23
CA PHE A 29 -0.60 3.39 10.96
C PHE A 29 -1.57 2.69 11.92
N TYR A 30 -1.83 3.33 13.06
CA TYR A 30 -2.80 2.84 14.03
C TYR A 30 -4.20 3.31 13.66
N CYS A 31 -5.20 2.45 13.85
CA CYS A 31 -6.60 2.80 13.74
C CYS A 31 -7.31 2.66 15.09
N ASP A 32 -7.71 3.79 15.67
CA ASP A 32 -8.36 3.84 16.98
C ASP A 32 -9.63 2.99 17.04
N ARG A 33 -10.48 3.07 15.99
CA ARG A 33 -11.77 2.36 15.92
C ARG A 33 -11.66 0.84 15.94
N ARG A 34 -10.53 0.29 15.49
CA ARG A 34 -10.26 -1.16 15.53
C ARG A 34 -9.24 -1.55 16.59
N SER A 35 -8.63 -0.56 17.24
CA SER A 35 -7.52 -0.73 18.17
C SER A 35 -6.40 -1.61 17.61
N ASP A 36 -6.07 -1.40 16.34
CA ASP A 36 -5.14 -2.25 15.59
C ASP A 36 -4.27 -1.42 14.63
N THR A 37 -3.12 -1.97 14.24
CA THR A 37 -2.14 -1.35 13.35
C THR A 37 -2.19 -1.97 11.97
N PHE A 38 -2.33 -1.15 10.94
CA PHE A 38 -2.42 -1.59 9.54
C PHE A 38 -1.25 -1.08 8.73
N MET A 39 -0.77 -1.89 7.79
CA MET A 39 0.22 -1.46 6.80
C MET A 39 -0.46 -0.71 5.65
N LEU A 40 0.16 0.35 5.15
CA LEU A 40 -0.42 1.20 4.12
C LEU A 40 -0.66 0.45 2.80
N HIS A 41 0.25 -0.43 2.38
CA HIS A 41 0.03 -1.23 1.18
C HIS A 41 -1.22 -2.10 1.29
N VAL A 42 -1.47 -2.73 2.44
CA VAL A 42 -2.69 -3.52 2.69
C VAL A 42 -3.92 -2.62 2.62
N CYS A 43 -3.86 -1.45 3.27
CA CYS A 43 -4.93 -0.43 3.20
C CYS A 43 -5.26 -0.07 1.74
N MET A 44 -4.24 0.22 0.93
CA MET A 44 -4.40 0.58 -0.48
C MET A 44 -5.01 -0.54 -1.31
N THR A 45 -4.51 -1.76 -1.16
CA THR A 45 -5.07 -2.95 -1.82
C THR A 45 -6.53 -3.14 -1.44
N ASP A 46 -6.84 -3.10 -0.14
CA ASP A 46 -8.20 -3.21 0.35
C ASP A 46 -9.11 -2.09 -0.14
N TYR A 47 -8.58 -0.87 -0.28
CA TYR A 47 -9.33 0.28 -0.79
C TYR A 47 -9.70 0.10 -2.27
N VAL A 48 -8.73 -0.33 -3.09
CA VAL A 48 -8.97 -0.62 -4.53
C VAL A 48 -9.96 -1.77 -4.68
N ASN A 49 -9.77 -2.86 -3.92
CA ASN A 49 -10.66 -4.01 -3.93
C ASN A 49 -12.07 -3.66 -3.46
N ALA A 50 -12.20 -2.88 -2.39
CA ALA A 50 -13.49 -2.42 -1.86
C ALA A 50 -14.26 -1.56 -2.88
N ASN A 51 -13.56 -0.73 -3.67
CA ASN A 51 -14.19 0.02 -4.74
C ASN A 51 -14.64 -0.88 -5.90
N ALA A 52 -13.81 -1.85 -6.29
CA ALA A 52 -14.15 -2.81 -7.34
C ALA A 52 -15.35 -3.70 -6.95
N LEU A 53 -15.38 -4.16 -5.69
CA LEU A 53 -16.42 -5.05 -5.15
C LEU A 53 -17.60 -4.30 -4.52
N ARG A 54 -17.60 -2.95 -4.54
CA ARG A 54 -18.56 -2.07 -3.87
C ARG A 54 -18.77 -2.38 -2.37
N SER A 55 -17.77 -2.95 -1.71
CA SER A 55 -17.81 -3.35 -0.30
C SER A 55 -16.87 -2.50 0.55
N LYS A 56 -17.42 -1.49 1.24
CA LYS A 56 -16.64 -0.53 2.06
C LYS A 56 -16.38 -1.03 3.49
N ALA A 57 -16.27 -2.34 3.68
CA ALA A 57 -16.08 -2.94 5.00
C ALA A 57 -14.64 -2.82 5.53
N SER A 58 -13.68 -2.48 4.66
CA SER A 58 -12.25 -2.54 4.99
C SER A 58 -11.84 -1.47 6.01
N PRO A 59 -10.80 -1.76 6.84
CA PRO A 59 -10.26 -0.81 7.81
C PRO A 59 -9.86 0.51 7.15
N CYS A 60 -9.32 0.45 5.92
CA CYS A 60 -8.87 1.62 5.17
C CYS A 60 -9.97 2.66 4.88
N PHE A 61 -11.23 2.21 4.80
CA PHE A 61 -12.40 3.08 4.66
C PHE A 61 -12.98 3.56 5.99
N LYS A 62 -12.87 2.73 7.04
CA LYS A 62 -13.55 2.97 8.32
C LYS A 62 -12.73 3.83 9.30
N CYS A 63 -11.42 3.89 9.10
CA CYS A 63 -10.46 4.61 9.94
C CYS A 63 -10.13 5.98 9.33
N SER A 64 -10.24 7.07 10.10
CA SER A 64 -9.86 8.43 9.68
C SER A 64 -8.39 8.52 9.29
N THR A 65 -7.50 7.89 10.07
CA THR A 65 -6.07 7.81 9.78
C THR A 65 -5.80 7.10 8.44
N GLY A 66 -6.63 6.10 8.09
CA GLY A 66 -6.54 5.42 6.80
C GLY A 66 -6.90 6.34 5.64
N GLU A 67 -7.90 7.20 5.79
CA GLU A 67 -8.25 8.23 4.81
C GLU A 67 -7.13 9.26 4.64
N GLU A 68 -6.59 9.79 5.73
CA GLU A 68 -5.47 10.74 5.70
C GLU A 68 -4.25 10.14 4.99
N LYS A 69 -3.89 8.90 5.32
CA LYS A 69 -2.78 8.20 4.68
C LYS A 69 -3.03 7.96 3.19
N ARG A 70 -4.27 7.67 2.79
CA ARG A 70 -4.64 7.55 1.36
C ARG A 70 -4.48 8.85 0.61
N VAL A 71 -5.00 9.95 1.16
CA VAL A 71 -4.89 11.28 0.56
C VAL A 71 -3.42 11.72 0.47
N HIS A 72 -2.65 11.48 1.53
CA HIS A 72 -1.22 11.80 1.57
C HIS A 72 -0.42 11.02 0.52
N PHE A 73 -0.71 9.72 0.38
CA PHE A 73 -0.10 8.89 -0.65
C PHE A 73 -0.46 9.40 -2.06
N ALA A 74 -1.74 9.71 -2.31
CA ALA A 74 -2.17 10.23 -3.61
C ALA A 74 -1.60 11.61 -3.96
N LYS A 75 -1.32 12.45 -2.96
CA LYS A 75 -0.69 13.78 -3.16
C LYS A 75 0.80 13.72 -3.44
N LYS A 76 1.48 12.67 -2.97
CA LYS A 76 2.89 12.44 -3.25
C LYS A 76 3.11 11.63 -4.53
N GLY A 77 2.02 11.05 -5.06
CA GLY A 77 1.89 10.12 -6.19
C GLY A 77 1.97 10.74 -7.57
#